data_AF-A0A9X2LF99-F1
#
_entry.id   AF-A0A9X2LF99-F1
#
_cell.length_a   1.000
_cell.length_b   1.000
_cell.length_c   1.000
_cell.angle_alpha   90.00
_cell.angle_beta   90.00
_cell.angle_gamma   90.00
#
_symmetry.space_group_name_H-M   'P 1'
#
loop_
_entity.id
_entity.type
_entity.pdbx_description
1 polymer ?
#
loop_
_entity_poly.entity_id
_entity_poly.type
_entity_poly.pdbx_seq_one_letter_code
_entity_poly.pdbx_strand_id
1 'polypeptide(L)'
;MTPIRRRRRRRHPVRSTAAAALLCVLAALFLLFVTVPDRRADSRAFATAPACVGDEPALECRKVVEGAVKHTETAPQGKTTHYWLTFTGRDGSTHHADMNGPLSVFAKVKPGDKVRATYWRGKIRFVDYRGTVQLTADQPKDAYRLPFAGGLGLLVLGSTFAGIAYWMVRHSPRAPERYTWQTTVPTCAGILIAVVAFVSALVTDTVPTALTLTGAGAVPVVLGASWRVRVRRRPAESGLAPAVPGKEKRFEGGVAADTPYGAELIGPYLVAGPGLLAVTPDPAGRTLRRALPRTLVVEGVRVPHRSDPARVTAEAGGRRKALRQVVVVCRDGDGEVLIGVQRKHAPWVLGALQEPAPGGAGAQEPVPLSGYGS
;
A
#
# COMPACT_ATOMS: atom_id res chain seq x y z
N MET A 1 -0.57 -30.12 -20.57
CA MET A 1 -0.97 -29.43 -19.31
C MET A 1 -1.51 -28.05 -19.65
N THR A 2 -2.80 -27.80 -19.41
CA THR A 2 -3.59 -26.68 -19.97
C THR A 2 -3.34 -25.32 -19.28
N PRO A 3 -3.28 -24.21 -20.03
CA PRO A 3 -2.95 -22.86 -19.53
C PRO A 3 -4.05 -22.20 -18.68
N ILE A 4 -5.23 -22.82 -18.57
CA ILE A 4 -6.43 -22.25 -17.94
C ILE A 4 -6.27 -22.13 -16.40
N ARG A 5 -5.52 -23.02 -15.75
CA ARG A 5 -5.37 -22.99 -14.28
C ARG A 5 -4.50 -21.84 -13.76
N ARG A 6 -3.57 -21.28 -14.56
CA ARG A 6 -2.67 -20.19 -14.10
C ARG A 6 -3.32 -18.81 -14.05
N ARG A 7 -4.38 -18.55 -14.84
CA ARG A 7 -5.13 -17.27 -14.79
C ARG A 7 -5.91 -17.08 -13.48
N ARG A 8 -6.31 -18.16 -12.80
CA ARG A 8 -7.11 -18.10 -11.56
C ARG A 8 -6.32 -17.56 -10.37
N ARG A 9 -5.04 -17.94 -10.21
CA ARG A 9 -4.19 -17.53 -9.07
C ARG A 9 -3.87 -16.03 -9.03
N ARG A 10 -3.79 -15.34 -10.18
CA ARG A 10 -3.43 -13.90 -10.25
C ARG A 10 -4.59 -12.92 -10.01
N ARG A 11 -5.86 -13.36 -10.01
CA ARG A 11 -7.04 -12.48 -9.76
C ARG A 11 -7.39 -12.30 -8.28
N HIS A 12 -6.89 -13.16 -7.39
CA HIS A 12 -7.14 -13.07 -5.95
C HIS A 12 -6.69 -11.76 -5.29
N PRO A 13 -5.48 -11.22 -5.54
CA PRO A 13 -5.02 -10.01 -4.84
C PRO A 13 -5.78 -8.74 -5.25
N VAL A 14 -6.25 -8.65 -6.49
CA VAL A 14 -7.07 -7.51 -6.94
C VAL A 14 -8.47 -7.59 -6.33
N ARG A 15 -9.06 -8.78 -6.27
CA ARG A 15 -10.37 -8.98 -5.62
C ARG A 15 -10.33 -8.70 -4.13
N SER A 16 -9.30 -9.15 -3.43
CA SER A 16 -9.17 -8.89 -1.99
C SER A 16 -8.94 -7.41 -1.69
N THR A 17 -8.09 -6.72 -2.47
CA THR A 17 -7.87 -5.27 -2.30
C THR A 17 -9.11 -4.45 -2.64
N ALA A 18 -9.84 -4.80 -3.70
CA ALA A 18 -11.11 -4.16 -4.03
C ALA A 18 -12.19 -4.39 -2.95
N ALA A 19 -12.30 -5.61 -2.42
CA ALA A 19 -13.24 -5.92 -1.34
C ALA A 19 -12.89 -5.15 -0.05
N ALA A 20 -11.61 -5.08 0.31
CA ALA A 20 -11.15 -4.29 1.45
C ALA A 20 -11.44 -2.79 1.27
N ALA A 21 -11.19 -2.26 0.07
CA ALA A 21 -11.53 -0.87 -0.27
C ALA A 21 -13.02 -0.60 -0.10
N LEU A 22 -13.88 -1.47 -0.67
CA LEU A 22 -15.33 -1.35 -0.58
C LEU A 22 -15.80 -1.38 0.88
N LEU A 23 -15.31 -2.33 1.68
CA LEU A 23 -15.68 -2.43 3.09
C LEU A 23 -15.26 -1.19 3.88
N CYS A 24 -14.04 -0.68 3.67
CA CYS A 24 -13.58 0.55 4.33
C CYS A 24 -14.42 1.76 3.94
N VAL A 25 -14.74 1.91 2.64
CA VAL A 25 -15.56 3.04 2.16
C VAL A 25 -16.99 2.94 2.71
N LEU A 26 -17.63 1.77 2.67
CA LEU A 26 -18.98 1.60 3.21
C LEU A 26 -19.02 1.89 4.72
N ALA A 27 -18.06 1.37 5.49
CA ALA A 27 -17.95 1.68 6.91
C ALA A 27 -17.72 3.17 7.16
N ALA A 28 -16.86 3.82 6.36
CA ALA A 28 -16.63 5.26 6.44
C ALA A 28 -17.90 6.06 6.15
N LEU A 29 -18.63 5.71 5.08
CA LEU A 29 -19.88 6.36 4.72
C LEU A 29 -20.92 6.20 5.83
N PHE A 30 -21.07 5.00 6.39
CA PHE A 30 -21.97 4.77 7.51
C PHE A 30 -21.62 5.64 8.72
N LEU A 31 -20.34 5.69 9.12
CA LEU A 31 -19.91 6.52 10.24
C LEU A 31 -20.16 8.01 9.97
N LEU A 32 -19.80 8.50 8.79
CA LEU A 32 -19.86 9.93 8.45
C LEU A 32 -21.27 10.43 8.16
N PHE A 33 -22.14 9.61 7.56
CA PHE A 33 -23.48 10.03 7.12
C PHE A 33 -24.61 9.52 8.03
N VAL A 34 -24.39 8.49 8.84
CA VAL A 34 -25.40 7.98 9.77
C VAL A 34 -25.02 8.31 11.21
N THR A 35 -23.84 7.85 11.66
CA THR A 35 -23.46 7.97 13.07
C THR A 35 -23.13 9.41 13.48
N VAL A 36 -22.32 10.13 12.69
CA VAL A 36 -21.89 11.49 13.05
C VAL A 36 -23.07 12.48 13.09
N PRO A 37 -24.00 12.51 12.11
CA PRO A 37 -25.15 13.41 12.15
C PRO A 37 -26.07 13.14 13.34
N ASP A 38 -26.30 11.86 13.66
CA ASP A 38 -27.09 11.43 14.82
C ASP A 38 -26.47 11.93 16.15
N ARG A 39 -25.17 11.67 16.36
CA ARG A 39 -24.44 12.16 17.54
C ARG A 39 -24.40 13.70 17.63
N ARG A 40 -24.34 14.39 16.50
CA ARG A 40 -24.42 15.86 16.46
C ARG A 40 -25.83 16.38 16.71
N ALA A 41 -26.87 15.65 16.32
CA ALA A 41 -28.24 15.97 16.65
C ALA A 41 -28.44 15.85 18.17
N ASP A 42 -27.98 14.76 18.78
CA ASP A 42 -28.00 14.57 20.24
C ASP A 42 -27.24 15.67 20.99
N SER A 43 -26.05 16.05 20.52
CA SER A 43 -25.28 17.14 21.13
C SER A 43 -26.02 18.48 21.05
N ARG A 44 -26.71 18.76 19.94
CA ARG A 44 -27.52 19.97 19.79
C ARG A 44 -28.75 19.94 20.67
N ALA A 45 -29.47 18.82 20.68
CA ALA A 45 -30.65 18.60 21.51
C ALA A 45 -30.33 18.82 22.99
N PHE A 46 -29.21 18.27 23.48
CA PHE A 46 -28.76 18.49 24.85
C PHE A 46 -28.43 19.96 25.14
N ALA A 47 -27.75 20.65 24.21
CA ALA A 47 -27.38 22.05 24.38
C ALA A 47 -28.59 22.98 24.44
N THR A 48 -29.65 22.66 23.69
CA THR A 48 -30.90 23.44 23.63
C THR A 48 -31.98 22.96 24.60
N ALA A 49 -31.77 21.85 25.31
CA ALA A 49 -32.77 21.27 26.20
C ALA A 49 -33.15 22.25 27.34
N PRO A 50 -34.44 22.48 27.61
CA PRO A 50 -34.87 23.35 28.71
C PRO A 50 -34.56 22.73 30.07
N ALA A 51 -34.61 23.52 31.14
CA ALA A 51 -34.60 22.97 32.50
C ALA A 51 -35.93 22.25 32.76
N CYS A 52 -35.89 21.12 33.48
CA CYS A 52 -37.11 20.43 33.87
C CYS A 52 -37.94 21.27 34.84
N VAL A 53 -39.27 21.17 34.74
CA VAL A 53 -40.21 21.81 35.66
C VAL A 53 -40.67 20.79 36.70
N GLY A 54 -40.51 21.10 37.98
CA GLY A 54 -40.91 20.21 39.07
C GLY A 54 -40.22 18.85 39.02
N ASP A 55 -41.01 17.79 39.19
CA ASP A 55 -40.52 16.41 39.32
C ASP A 55 -40.60 15.57 38.03
N GLU A 56 -40.77 16.21 36.88
CA GLU A 56 -40.79 15.50 35.60
C GLU A 56 -39.53 14.64 35.38
N PRO A 57 -39.68 13.47 34.73
CA PRO A 57 -38.54 12.64 34.37
C PRO A 57 -37.65 13.40 33.38
N ALA A 58 -36.34 13.35 33.59
CA ALA A 58 -35.34 14.02 32.76
C ALA A 58 -35.15 13.29 31.42
N LEU A 59 -36.21 13.22 30.60
CA LEU A 59 -36.20 12.65 29.26
C LEU A 59 -35.68 13.70 28.27
N GLU A 60 -36.46 14.74 27.98
CA GLU A 60 -36.09 15.80 27.02
C GLU A 60 -35.65 17.11 27.68
N CYS A 61 -35.69 17.18 29.01
CA CYS A 61 -35.28 18.34 29.80
C CYS A 61 -34.05 18.03 30.67
N ARG A 62 -33.34 19.09 31.09
CA ARG A 62 -32.18 19.01 31.99
C ARG A 62 -32.64 19.13 33.44
N LYS A 63 -32.49 18.05 34.22
CA LYS A 63 -32.81 18.04 35.67
C LYS A 63 -31.52 18.17 36.47
N VAL A 64 -31.45 19.14 37.36
CA VAL A 64 -30.32 19.29 38.30
C VAL A 64 -30.69 18.59 39.59
N VAL A 65 -29.88 17.62 40.00
CA VAL A 65 -30.03 16.90 41.26
C VAL A 65 -28.85 17.27 42.15
N GLU A 66 -29.14 17.72 43.36
CA GLU A 66 -28.13 17.99 44.37
C GLU A 66 -27.99 16.80 45.30
N GLY A 67 -26.77 16.45 45.65
CA GLY A 67 -26.50 15.33 46.53
C GLY A 67 -25.17 15.45 47.26
N ALA A 68 -24.98 14.56 48.23
CA ALA A 68 -23.73 14.43 48.98
C ALA A 68 -22.92 13.25 48.43
N VAL A 69 -21.64 13.46 48.18
CA VAL A 69 -20.73 12.41 47.70
C VAL A 69 -20.64 11.32 48.76
N LYS A 70 -20.87 10.07 48.36
CA LYS A 70 -20.70 8.89 49.21
C LYS A 70 -19.26 8.40 49.14
N HIS A 71 -18.76 8.18 47.93
CA HIS A 71 -17.39 7.78 47.66
C HIS A 71 -17.03 7.96 46.17
N THR A 72 -15.74 7.87 45.89
CA THR A 72 -15.15 7.82 44.55
C THR A 72 -14.39 6.51 44.39
N GLU A 73 -14.59 5.82 43.27
CA GLU A 73 -13.94 4.56 42.98
C GLU A 73 -13.22 4.63 41.63
N THR A 74 -12.02 4.08 41.55
CA THR A 74 -11.29 3.88 40.29
C THR A 74 -11.29 2.40 39.97
N ALA A 75 -12.07 1.99 38.98
CA ALA A 75 -12.27 0.59 38.64
C ALA A 75 -11.59 0.27 37.28
N PRO A 76 -10.58 -0.62 37.24
CA PRO A 76 -10.06 -1.11 35.98
C PRO A 76 -11.06 -2.07 35.34
N GLN A 77 -11.41 -1.83 34.07
CA GLN A 77 -12.27 -2.70 33.25
C GLN A 77 -11.57 -3.03 31.93
N GLY A 78 -10.88 -4.17 31.89
CA GLY A 78 -10.11 -4.61 30.74
C GLY A 78 -8.92 -3.69 30.47
N LYS A 79 -8.91 -3.00 29.31
CA LYS A 79 -7.86 -2.04 28.92
C LYS A 79 -8.20 -0.59 29.30
N THR A 80 -9.34 -0.36 29.94
CA THR A 80 -9.88 0.96 30.25
C THR A 80 -10.04 1.12 31.76
N THR A 81 -9.87 2.34 32.27
CA THR A 81 -10.09 2.67 33.68
C THR A 81 -11.30 3.57 33.78
N HIS A 82 -12.28 3.16 34.58
CA HIS A 82 -13.50 3.95 34.86
C HIS A 82 -13.35 4.67 36.19
N TYR A 83 -13.89 5.88 36.26
CA TYR A 83 -13.80 6.75 37.43
C TYR A 83 -15.21 7.00 37.97
N TRP A 84 -15.67 6.12 38.84
CA TRP A 84 -17.03 6.15 39.36
C TRP A 84 -17.17 7.13 40.52
N LEU A 85 -18.07 8.11 40.37
CA LEU A 85 -18.49 9.00 41.45
C LEU A 85 -19.88 8.59 41.92
N THR A 86 -19.97 8.20 43.19
CA THR A 86 -21.24 7.81 43.82
C THR A 86 -21.69 8.89 44.79
N PHE A 87 -22.92 9.37 44.63
CA PHE A 87 -23.50 10.39 45.50
C PHE A 87 -24.96 10.06 45.83
N THR A 88 -25.41 10.54 46.99
CA THR A 88 -26.78 10.35 47.47
C THR A 88 -27.56 11.64 47.30
N GLY A 89 -28.68 11.59 46.57
CA GLY A 89 -29.62 12.70 46.39
C GLY A 89 -30.32 13.06 47.69
N ARG A 90 -30.99 14.22 47.72
CA ARG A 90 -31.77 14.67 48.89
C ARG A 90 -32.95 13.76 49.24
N ASP A 91 -33.45 13.03 48.25
CA ASP A 91 -34.49 12.01 48.36
C ASP A 91 -33.97 10.66 48.89
N GLY A 92 -32.67 10.56 49.20
CA GLY A 92 -32.03 9.33 49.65
C GLY A 92 -31.66 8.37 48.50
N SER A 93 -31.97 8.72 47.25
CA SER A 93 -31.62 7.90 46.11
C SER A 93 -30.11 7.92 45.85
N THR A 94 -29.54 6.77 45.46
CA THR A 94 -28.10 6.66 45.16
C THR A 94 -27.87 6.79 43.67
N HIS A 95 -26.94 7.65 43.28
CA HIS A 95 -26.60 7.93 41.89
C HIS A 95 -25.13 7.60 41.62
N HIS A 96 -24.87 7.05 40.44
CA HIS A 96 -23.52 6.70 39.98
C HIS A 96 -23.23 7.44 38.66
N ALA A 97 -22.10 8.15 38.63
CA ALA A 97 -21.60 8.85 37.45
C ALA A 97 -20.24 8.28 37.02
N ASP A 98 -20.10 7.89 35.75
CA ASP A 98 -18.80 7.60 35.16
C ASP A 98 -18.13 8.91 34.73
N MET A 99 -17.09 9.33 35.44
CA MET A 99 -16.42 10.60 35.23
C MET A 99 -15.41 10.49 34.07
N ASN A 100 -15.34 11.52 33.23
CA ASN A 100 -14.41 11.53 32.09
C ASN A 100 -12.97 11.87 32.54
N GLY A 101 -12.34 10.91 33.20
CA GLY A 101 -10.96 10.99 33.70
C GLY A 101 -10.83 11.34 35.19
N PRO A 102 -9.61 11.21 35.74
CA PRO A 102 -9.35 11.39 37.17
C PRO A 102 -9.25 12.87 37.59
N LEU A 103 -9.04 13.78 36.62
CA LEU A 103 -8.77 15.18 36.89
C LEU A 103 -10.07 15.96 37.09
N SER A 104 -10.00 17.14 37.72
CA SER A 104 -11.13 18.06 37.97
C SER A 104 -11.96 17.75 39.22
N VAL A 105 -13.26 17.48 39.09
CA VAL A 105 -14.18 17.24 40.22
C VAL A 105 -13.82 15.95 40.94
N PHE A 106 -13.55 14.87 40.20
CA PHE A 106 -13.24 13.54 40.75
C PHE A 106 -12.06 13.57 41.74
N ALA A 107 -10.99 14.30 41.42
CA ALA A 107 -9.83 14.44 42.31
C ALA A 107 -10.06 15.36 43.53
N LYS A 108 -11.07 16.23 43.49
CA LYS A 108 -11.28 17.28 44.50
C LYS A 108 -12.34 16.91 45.55
N VAL A 109 -13.32 16.10 45.16
CA VAL A 109 -14.46 15.75 46.01
C VAL A 109 -14.08 14.72 47.07
N LYS A 110 -14.64 14.89 48.27
CA LYS A 110 -14.51 13.95 49.38
C LYS A 110 -15.89 13.42 49.80
N PRO A 111 -15.96 12.26 50.47
CA PRO A 111 -17.20 11.83 51.11
C PRO A 111 -17.80 12.95 51.97
N GLY A 112 -19.10 13.21 51.80
CA GLY A 112 -19.85 14.29 52.46
C GLY A 112 -19.92 15.60 51.68
N ASP A 113 -19.11 15.80 50.63
CA ASP A 113 -19.15 17.02 49.83
C ASP A 113 -20.45 17.15 49.04
N LYS A 114 -20.99 18.37 48.95
CA LYS A 114 -22.17 18.67 48.15
C LYS A 114 -21.79 18.86 46.67
N VAL A 115 -22.44 18.10 45.80
CA VAL A 115 -22.27 18.16 44.34
C VAL A 115 -23.62 18.37 43.66
N ARG A 116 -23.59 18.95 42.46
CA ARG A 116 -24.77 19.11 41.60
C ARG A 116 -24.57 18.31 40.33
N ALA A 117 -25.40 17.30 40.11
CA ALA A 117 -25.36 16.48 38.91
C ALA A 117 -26.49 16.88 37.96
N THR A 118 -26.17 17.04 36.67
CA THR A 118 -27.19 17.35 35.65
C THR A 118 -27.54 16.10 34.85
N TYR A 119 -28.82 15.73 34.89
CA TYR A 119 -29.41 14.62 34.15
C TYR A 119 -30.01 15.07 32.82
N TRP A 120 -29.86 14.23 31.81
CA TRP A 120 -30.61 14.31 30.55
C TRP A 120 -30.72 12.94 29.87
N ARG A 121 -31.92 12.57 29.43
CA ARG A 121 -32.33 11.22 29.03
C ARG A 121 -31.91 10.14 30.03
N GLY A 122 -32.20 10.37 31.32
CA GLY A 122 -31.91 9.43 32.41
C GLY A 122 -30.42 9.20 32.71
N LYS A 123 -29.51 9.95 32.08
CA LYS A 123 -28.06 9.83 32.27
C LYS A 123 -27.46 11.11 32.83
N ILE A 124 -26.47 10.98 33.71
CA ILE A 124 -25.71 12.12 34.25
C ILE A 124 -24.74 12.58 33.16
N ARG A 125 -24.81 13.85 32.75
CA ARG A 125 -23.98 14.41 31.66
C ARG A 125 -22.79 15.23 32.15
N PHE A 126 -22.93 15.86 33.31
CA PHE A 126 -21.84 16.56 33.99
C PHE A 126 -22.16 16.72 35.47
N VAL A 127 -21.10 16.89 36.26
CA VAL A 127 -21.16 17.13 37.70
C VAL A 127 -20.45 18.45 37.98
N ASP A 128 -21.09 19.31 38.75
CA ASP A 128 -20.56 20.59 39.23
C ASP A 128 -20.22 20.47 40.73
N TYR A 129 -19.02 20.90 41.07
CA TYR A 129 -18.55 21.06 42.43
C TYR A 129 -17.88 22.42 42.59
N ARG A 130 -18.49 23.30 43.39
CA ARG A 130 -17.97 24.65 43.71
C ARG A 130 -17.52 25.44 42.48
N GLY A 131 -18.34 25.41 41.41
CA GLY A 131 -18.05 26.11 40.15
C GLY A 131 -17.03 25.40 39.24
N THR A 132 -16.49 24.25 39.66
CA THR A 132 -15.74 23.36 38.77
C THR A 132 -16.71 22.37 38.13
N VAL A 133 -16.84 22.39 36.81
CA VAL A 133 -17.65 21.44 36.06
C VAL A 133 -16.75 20.34 35.50
N GLN A 134 -17.12 19.09 35.72
CA GLN A 134 -16.52 17.94 35.05
C GLN A 134 -17.57 17.15 34.28
N LEU A 135 -17.17 16.75 33.09
CA LEU A 135 -17.97 16.01 32.14
C LEU A 135 -17.94 14.52 32.47
N THR A 136 -19.05 13.82 32.24
CA THR A 136 -19.12 12.35 32.38
C THR A 136 -18.82 11.66 31.06
N ALA A 137 -18.51 10.36 31.10
CA ALA A 137 -18.32 9.54 29.90
C ALA A 137 -19.57 9.48 29.00
N ASP A 138 -20.74 9.69 29.59
CA ASP A 138 -22.02 9.74 28.89
C ASP A 138 -22.30 11.10 28.21
N GLN A 139 -21.40 12.09 28.24
CA GLN A 139 -21.71 13.39 27.65
C GLN A 139 -21.81 13.36 26.11
N PRO A 140 -22.88 13.93 25.50
CA PRO A 140 -23.06 13.87 24.04
C PRO A 140 -22.15 14.83 23.25
N LYS A 141 -21.54 15.84 23.90
CA LYS A 141 -20.80 16.93 23.23
C LYS A 141 -19.69 16.43 22.31
N ASP A 142 -18.90 15.47 22.77
CA ASP A 142 -17.74 14.96 22.04
C ASP A 142 -17.96 13.52 21.50
N ALA A 143 -19.17 12.98 21.65
CA ALA A 143 -19.51 11.62 21.22
C ALA A 143 -19.39 11.41 19.70
N TYR A 144 -19.43 12.48 18.90
CA TYR A 144 -19.25 12.42 17.45
C TYR A 144 -17.77 12.34 17.01
N ARG A 145 -16.80 12.67 17.87
CA ARG A 145 -15.38 12.77 17.48
C ARG A 145 -14.80 11.43 17.05
N LEU A 146 -15.05 10.38 17.82
CA LEU A 146 -14.55 9.03 17.52
C LEU A 146 -15.11 8.47 16.20
N PRO A 147 -16.44 8.46 15.95
CA PRO A 147 -16.97 8.00 14.66
C PRO A 147 -16.53 8.92 13.50
N PHE A 148 -16.38 10.23 13.73
CA PHE A 148 -15.85 11.14 12.71
C PHE A 148 -14.39 10.81 12.36
N ALA A 149 -13.53 10.61 13.36
CA ALA A 149 -12.13 10.22 13.18
C ALA A 149 -12.00 8.87 12.48
N GLY A 150 -12.77 7.87 12.93
CA GLY A 150 -12.83 6.55 12.31
C GLY A 150 -13.30 6.61 10.86
N GLY A 151 -14.37 7.37 10.59
CA GLY A 151 -14.91 7.56 9.25
C GLY A 151 -13.92 8.23 8.31
N LEU A 152 -13.26 9.30 8.76
CA LEU A 152 -12.27 10.01 7.94
C LEU A 152 -11.03 9.15 7.66
N GLY A 153 -10.48 8.47 8.67
CA GLY A 153 -9.35 7.55 8.50
C GLY A 153 -9.67 6.39 7.55
N LEU A 154 -10.83 5.77 7.70
CA LEU A 154 -11.29 4.69 6.81
C LEU A 154 -11.54 5.16 5.38
N LEU A 155 -12.02 6.40 5.18
CA LEU A 155 -12.24 6.96 3.85
C LEU A 155 -10.92 7.15 3.09
N VAL A 156 -9.89 7.68 3.76
CA VAL A 156 -8.54 7.82 3.18
C VAL A 156 -7.94 6.45 2.88
N LEU A 157 -8.06 5.50 3.80
CA LEU A 157 -7.52 4.16 3.62
C LEU A 157 -8.25 3.42 2.48
N GLY A 158 -9.57 3.49 2.45
CA GLY A 158 -10.42 2.90 1.42
C GLY A 158 -10.15 3.48 0.04
N SER A 159 -10.03 4.81 -0.08
CA SER A 159 -9.66 5.48 -1.33
C SER A 159 -8.24 5.12 -1.80
N THR A 160 -7.29 4.94 -0.88
CA THR A 160 -5.95 4.43 -1.20
C THR A 160 -6.02 3.03 -1.80
N PHE A 161 -6.74 2.10 -1.16
CA PHE A 161 -6.88 0.74 -1.68
C PHE A 161 -7.63 0.70 -3.01
N ALA A 162 -8.67 1.52 -3.18
CA ALA A 162 -9.38 1.67 -4.44
C ALA A 162 -8.45 2.18 -5.54
N GLY A 163 -7.64 3.21 -5.25
CA GLY A 163 -6.64 3.75 -6.17
C GLY A 163 -5.57 2.72 -6.56
N ILE A 164 -5.08 1.93 -5.62
CA ILE A 164 -4.12 0.84 -5.90
C ILE A 164 -4.78 -0.26 -6.74
N ALA A 165 -6.00 -0.69 -6.41
CA ALA A 165 -6.74 -1.68 -7.18
C ALA A 165 -7.00 -1.19 -8.61
N TYR A 166 -7.46 0.04 -8.77
CA TYR A 166 -7.66 0.70 -10.06
C TYR A 166 -6.36 0.77 -10.87
N TRP A 167 -5.28 1.22 -10.23
CA TRP A 167 -3.96 1.27 -10.86
C TRP A 167 -3.49 -0.11 -11.31
N MET A 168 -3.65 -1.13 -10.47
CA MET A 168 -3.32 -2.52 -10.80
C MET A 168 -4.14 -3.06 -11.96
N VAL A 169 -5.44 -2.74 -12.06
CA VAL A 169 -6.28 -3.16 -13.19
C VAL A 169 -5.85 -2.45 -14.48
N ARG A 170 -5.64 -1.13 -14.41
CA ARG A 170 -5.33 -0.31 -15.60
C ARG A 170 -3.89 -0.48 -16.10
N HIS A 171 -2.93 -0.74 -15.21
CA HIS A 171 -1.50 -0.76 -15.53
C HIS A 171 -0.83 -2.14 -15.35
N SER A 172 -1.55 -3.19 -14.93
CA SER A 172 -0.99 -4.56 -14.78
C SER A 172 -0.20 -5.08 -15.97
N PRO A 173 -0.63 -4.89 -17.24
CA PRO A 173 0.10 -5.44 -18.37
C PRO A 173 1.48 -4.81 -18.53
N ARG A 174 1.59 -3.51 -18.29
CA ARG A 174 2.82 -2.72 -18.49
C ARG A 174 3.65 -2.56 -17.23
N ALA A 175 3.20 -3.11 -16.11
CA ALA A 175 3.91 -2.99 -14.85
C ALA A 175 5.13 -3.92 -14.84
N PRO A 176 6.33 -3.38 -14.53
CA PRO A 176 7.50 -4.20 -14.26
C PRO A 176 7.19 -5.23 -13.17
N GLU A 177 7.61 -6.48 -13.38
CA GLU A 177 7.36 -7.58 -12.42
C GLU A 177 8.08 -7.35 -11.08
N ARG A 178 9.06 -6.44 -11.06
CA ARG A 178 10.09 -6.36 -10.02
C ARG A 178 9.81 -5.55 -8.78
N TYR A 179 8.82 -4.68 -8.78
CA TYR A 179 8.84 -3.61 -7.79
C TYR A 179 7.65 -3.67 -6.85
N THR A 180 7.79 -4.49 -5.80
CA THR A 180 6.92 -4.45 -4.61
C THR A 180 6.82 -3.04 -4.02
N TRP A 181 7.85 -2.20 -4.19
CA TRP A 181 7.78 -0.80 -3.77
C TRP A 181 6.67 0.00 -4.48
N GLN A 182 6.27 -0.38 -5.70
CA GLN A 182 5.17 0.30 -6.41
C GLN A 182 3.83 0.12 -5.69
N THR A 183 3.66 -0.96 -4.92
CA THR A 183 2.46 -1.16 -4.09
C THR A 183 2.72 -0.78 -2.64
N THR A 184 3.89 -1.07 -2.07
CA THR A 184 4.16 -0.78 -0.65
C THR A 184 4.31 0.71 -0.38
N VAL A 185 4.96 1.50 -1.24
CA VAL A 185 5.10 2.95 -1.04
C VAL A 185 3.74 3.66 -0.99
N PRO A 186 2.82 3.50 -1.95
CA PRO A 186 1.51 4.13 -1.86
C PRO A 186 0.66 3.55 -0.72
N THR A 187 0.81 2.27 -0.38
CA THR A 187 0.11 1.68 0.78
C THR A 187 0.58 2.33 2.08
N CYS A 188 1.88 2.42 2.32
CA CYS A 188 2.45 3.08 3.50
C CYS A 188 2.07 4.56 3.55
N ALA A 189 2.12 5.26 2.41
CA ALA A 189 1.70 6.66 2.31
C ALA A 189 0.21 6.82 2.70
N GLY A 190 -0.68 5.98 2.15
CA GLY A 190 -2.10 6.05 2.49
C GLY A 190 -2.39 5.70 3.96
N ILE A 191 -1.67 4.74 4.54
CA ILE A 191 -1.76 4.44 5.99
C ILE A 191 -1.34 5.66 6.82
N LEU A 192 -0.22 6.29 6.48
CA LEU A 192 0.24 7.49 7.19
C LEU A 192 -0.78 8.63 7.08
N ILE A 193 -1.34 8.87 5.89
CA ILE A 193 -2.38 9.90 5.71
C ILE A 193 -3.64 9.53 6.51
N ALA A 194 -4.03 8.25 6.54
CA ALA A 194 -5.19 7.79 7.33
C ALA A 194 -4.97 7.99 8.84
N VAL A 195 -3.75 7.76 9.35
CA VAL A 195 -3.39 8.05 10.74
C VAL A 195 -3.44 9.54 11.03
N VAL A 196 -2.87 10.38 10.16
CA VAL A 196 -2.95 11.84 10.28
C VAL A 196 -4.40 12.31 10.29
N ALA A 197 -5.23 11.77 9.39
CA ALA A 197 -6.64 12.07 9.31
C ALA A 197 -7.39 11.70 10.60
N PHE A 198 -7.16 10.49 11.11
CA PHE A 198 -7.73 10.02 12.37
C PHE A 198 -7.32 10.89 13.57
N VAL A 199 -6.03 11.18 13.72
CA VAL A 199 -5.51 11.99 14.84
C VAL A 199 -6.01 13.43 14.75
N SER A 200 -6.00 14.04 13.56
CA SER A 200 -6.48 15.40 13.38
C SER A 200 -7.94 15.56 13.82
N ALA A 201 -8.80 14.60 13.48
CA ALA A 201 -10.21 14.59 13.86
C ALA A 201 -10.45 14.42 15.38
N LEU A 202 -9.51 13.81 16.12
CA LEU A 202 -9.60 13.70 17.58
C LEU A 202 -9.14 14.98 18.29
N VAL A 203 -8.10 15.62 17.77
CA VAL A 203 -7.45 16.78 18.42
C VAL A 203 -8.18 18.09 18.11
N THR A 204 -8.89 18.19 16.99
CA THR A 204 -9.59 19.43 16.63
C THR A 204 -11.05 19.47 17.08
N ASP A 205 -11.52 20.67 17.42
CA ASP A 205 -12.91 20.91 17.83
C ASP A 205 -13.88 21.12 16.65
N THR A 206 -13.37 21.30 15.42
CA THR A 206 -14.20 21.55 14.25
C THR A 206 -13.83 20.68 13.05
N VAL A 207 -14.83 20.37 12.21
CA VAL A 207 -14.64 19.59 10.97
C VAL A 207 -13.73 20.31 9.98
N PRO A 208 -13.88 21.63 9.70
CA PRO A 208 -12.97 22.33 8.80
C PRO A 208 -11.52 22.24 9.27
N THR A 209 -11.24 22.43 10.56
CA THR A 209 -9.88 22.36 11.10
C THR A 209 -9.28 20.95 10.99
N ALA A 210 -10.08 19.90 11.18
CA ALA A 210 -9.64 18.53 10.97
C ALA A 210 -9.22 18.29 9.51
N LEU A 211 -10.04 18.76 8.57
CA LEU A 211 -9.79 18.62 7.14
C LEU A 211 -8.55 19.43 6.69
N THR A 212 -8.36 20.64 7.20
CA THR A 212 -7.17 21.45 6.89
C THR A 212 -5.91 20.82 7.43
N LEU A 213 -5.92 20.29 8.67
CA LEU A 213 -4.77 19.57 9.24
C LEU A 213 -4.47 18.28 8.48
N THR A 214 -5.51 17.55 8.09
CA THR A 214 -5.36 16.35 7.26
C THR A 214 -4.70 16.70 5.92
N GLY A 215 -5.20 17.74 5.25
CA GLY A 215 -4.64 18.21 3.98
C GLY A 215 -3.18 18.65 4.11
N ALA A 216 -2.88 19.49 5.10
CA ALA A 216 -1.53 19.97 5.36
C ALA A 216 -0.55 18.82 5.68
N GLY A 217 -0.98 17.83 6.49
CA GLY A 217 -0.17 16.66 6.81
C GLY A 217 -0.03 15.66 5.66
N ALA A 218 -0.98 15.62 4.73
CA ALA A 218 -0.91 14.76 3.54
C ALA A 218 0.15 15.23 2.53
N VAL A 219 0.35 16.55 2.39
CA VAL A 219 1.31 17.15 1.44
C VAL A 219 2.73 16.57 1.57
N PRO A 220 3.39 16.60 2.74
CA PRO A 220 4.75 16.07 2.87
C PRO A 220 4.81 14.56 2.63
N VAL A 221 3.75 13.80 2.98
CA VAL A 221 3.69 12.35 2.74
C VAL A 221 3.63 12.06 1.24
N VAL A 222 2.79 12.79 0.50
CA VAL A 222 2.67 12.65 -0.96
C VAL A 222 3.94 13.11 -1.68
N LEU A 223 4.54 14.23 -1.24
CA LEU A 223 5.83 14.70 -1.77
C LEU A 223 6.94 13.69 -1.50
N GLY A 224 7.04 13.16 -0.29
CA GLY A 224 8.02 12.13 0.07
C GLY A 224 7.83 10.83 -0.73
N ALA A 225 6.58 10.37 -0.89
CA ALA A 225 6.25 9.19 -1.67
C ALA A 225 6.57 9.40 -3.16
N SER A 226 6.19 10.53 -3.75
CA SER A 226 6.45 10.86 -5.16
C SER A 226 7.94 11.05 -5.43
N TRP A 227 8.69 11.67 -4.52
CA TRP A 227 10.15 11.75 -4.57
C TRP A 227 10.78 10.36 -4.53
N ARG A 228 10.36 9.50 -3.60
CA ARG A 228 10.81 8.09 -3.51
C ARG A 228 10.52 7.33 -4.80
N VAL A 229 9.34 7.53 -5.38
CA VAL A 229 8.95 6.95 -6.67
C VAL A 229 9.87 7.47 -7.78
N ARG A 230 10.11 8.78 -7.85
CA ARG A 230 10.97 9.42 -8.88
C ARG A 230 12.41 8.95 -8.80
N VAL A 231 13.01 8.92 -7.61
CA VAL A 231 14.39 8.45 -7.40
C VAL A 231 14.53 6.98 -7.79
N ARG A 232 13.52 6.14 -7.48
CA ARG A 232 13.54 4.71 -7.84
C ARG A 232 13.15 4.43 -9.29
N ARG A 233 12.51 5.37 -9.98
CA ARG A 233 12.20 5.32 -11.42
C ARG A 233 13.35 5.77 -12.31
N ARG A 234 14.47 6.27 -11.77
CA ARG A 234 15.63 6.61 -12.60
C ARG A 234 16.00 5.40 -13.46
N PRO A 235 16.14 5.59 -14.79
CA PRO A 235 16.16 4.51 -15.77
C PRO A 235 17.37 3.61 -15.52
N ALA A 236 17.13 2.50 -14.84
CA ALA A 236 18.05 1.39 -14.85
C ALA A 236 17.86 0.70 -16.21
N GLU A 237 18.63 1.11 -17.23
CA GLU A 237 19.14 0.26 -18.35
C GLU A 237 19.59 1.01 -19.62
N SER A 238 19.80 2.33 -19.59
CA SER A 238 20.35 3.11 -20.71
C SER A 238 21.89 3.06 -20.86
N GLY A 239 22.57 2.00 -20.40
CA GLY A 239 24.05 2.03 -20.31
C GLY A 239 24.75 0.68 -20.32
N LEU A 240 24.10 -0.38 -20.80
CA LEU A 240 24.80 -1.65 -21.01
C LEU A 240 25.57 -1.56 -22.33
N ALA A 241 26.89 -1.39 -22.23
CA ALA A 241 27.75 -1.46 -23.40
C ALA A 241 27.73 -2.88 -23.98
N PRO A 242 27.56 -3.05 -25.30
CA PRO A 242 27.67 -4.35 -25.96
C PRO A 242 29.10 -4.88 -25.81
N ALA A 243 29.24 -6.18 -25.58
CA ALA A 243 30.54 -6.84 -25.43
C ALA A 243 30.55 -8.15 -26.22
N VAL A 244 31.31 -8.18 -27.32
CA VAL A 244 31.46 -9.38 -28.15
C VAL A 244 32.27 -10.42 -27.37
N PRO A 245 31.73 -11.62 -27.12
CA PRO A 245 32.45 -12.64 -26.37
C PRO A 245 33.54 -13.28 -27.25
N GLY A 246 34.81 -13.22 -26.82
CA GLY A 246 35.94 -13.82 -27.57
C GLY A 246 35.95 -15.35 -27.66
N LYS A 247 35.08 -16.03 -26.89
CA LYS A 247 34.82 -17.48 -26.95
C LYS A 247 33.34 -17.71 -26.67
N GLU A 248 32.77 -18.82 -27.14
CA GLU A 248 31.39 -19.19 -26.82
C GLU A 248 31.13 -19.15 -25.30
N LYS A 249 30.19 -18.32 -24.88
CA LYS A 249 29.69 -18.22 -23.50
C LYS A 249 28.30 -18.83 -23.43
N ARG A 250 28.05 -19.59 -22.36
CA ARG A 250 26.79 -20.28 -22.12
C ARG A 250 26.18 -19.75 -20.84
N PHE A 251 24.87 -19.49 -20.83
CA PHE A 251 24.18 -18.98 -19.67
C PHE A 251 22.68 -19.28 -19.70
N GLU A 252 22.05 -19.27 -18.54
CA GLU A 252 20.60 -19.36 -18.40
C GLU A 252 19.93 -18.16 -19.08
N GLY A 253 18.95 -18.43 -19.94
CA GLY A 253 18.17 -17.42 -20.64
C GLY A 253 17.09 -18.04 -21.50
N GLY A 254 16.09 -17.25 -21.86
CA GLY A 254 14.98 -17.75 -22.67
C GLY A 254 14.56 -16.73 -23.72
N VAL A 255 14.02 -17.24 -24.81
CA VAL A 255 13.50 -16.43 -25.92
C VAL A 255 12.01 -16.65 -26.03
N ALA A 256 11.27 -15.58 -26.26
CA ALA A 256 9.90 -15.66 -26.74
C ALA A 256 9.72 -14.70 -27.90
N ALA A 257 9.04 -15.19 -28.93
CA ALA A 257 8.73 -14.46 -30.13
C ALA A 257 7.40 -14.99 -30.66
N ASP A 258 6.65 -14.12 -31.33
CA ASP A 258 5.47 -14.55 -32.08
C ASP A 258 5.90 -15.40 -33.30
N THR A 259 4.97 -16.18 -33.86
CA THR A 259 5.21 -17.07 -35.01
C THR A 259 5.93 -16.33 -36.15
N PRO A 260 6.95 -16.93 -36.78
CA PRO A 260 7.20 -18.38 -36.90
C PRO A 260 7.99 -19.04 -35.75
N TYR A 261 8.48 -18.28 -34.77
CA TYR A 261 9.48 -18.79 -33.81
C TYR A 261 8.93 -19.51 -32.57
N GLY A 262 7.63 -19.33 -32.25
CA GLY A 262 7.07 -19.67 -30.95
C GLY A 262 7.09 -21.16 -30.54
N ALA A 263 7.08 -22.08 -31.50
CA ALA A 263 7.15 -23.52 -31.25
C ALA A 263 8.59 -24.07 -31.33
N GLU A 264 9.49 -23.36 -32.01
CA GLU A 264 10.78 -23.88 -32.42
C GLU A 264 11.94 -23.46 -31.51
N LEU A 265 11.86 -22.31 -30.84
CA LEU A 265 12.89 -21.84 -29.93
C LEU A 265 12.60 -22.31 -28.49
N ILE A 266 12.83 -23.60 -28.21
CA ILE A 266 12.63 -24.20 -26.88
C ILE A 266 13.98 -24.52 -26.23
N GLY A 267 14.32 -23.79 -25.16
CA GLY A 267 15.47 -24.09 -24.32
C GLY A 267 15.64 -23.06 -23.20
N PRO A 268 16.07 -23.47 -21.98
CA PRO A 268 16.35 -22.55 -20.87
C PRO A 268 17.79 -22.01 -20.88
N TYR A 269 18.57 -22.32 -21.92
CA TYR A 269 19.96 -21.89 -22.06
C TYR A 269 20.20 -21.17 -23.39
N LEU A 270 21.07 -20.18 -23.33
CA LEU A 270 21.57 -19.41 -24.45
C LEU A 270 23.07 -19.61 -24.61
N VAL A 271 23.51 -19.64 -25.86
CA VAL A 271 24.92 -19.66 -26.26
C VAL A 271 25.18 -18.38 -27.07
N ALA A 272 26.11 -17.56 -26.59
CA ALA A 272 26.57 -16.36 -27.28
C ALA A 272 28.03 -16.54 -27.69
N GLY A 273 28.31 -16.40 -28.99
CA GLY A 273 29.64 -16.36 -29.59
C GLY A 273 29.78 -15.14 -30.51
N PRO A 274 30.96 -14.94 -31.13
CA PRO A 274 31.15 -13.89 -32.12
C PRO A 274 30.15 -14.05 -33.28
N GLY A 275 29.20 -13.11 -33.42
CA GLY A 275 28.18 -13.13 -34.48
C GLY A 275 27.21 -14.33 -34.43
N LEU A 276 27.08 -14.99 -33.28
CA LEU A 276 26.19 -16.13 -33.06
C LEU A 276 25.47 -16.01 -31.73
N LEU A 277 24.14 -16.02 -31.78
CA LEU A 277 23.30 -16.23 -30.62
C LEU A 277 22.39 -17.43 -30.89
N ALA A 278 22.38 -18.42 -30.00
CA ALA A 278 21.59 -19.64 -30.18
C ALA A 278 20.88 -20.06 -28.88
N VAL A 279 19.69 -20.65 -29.04
CA VAL A 279 18.91 -21.29 -27.96
C VAL A 279 19.22 -22.78 -27.95
N THR A 280 19.33 -23.36 -26.76
CA THR A 280 19.54 -24.80 -26.60
C THR A 280 18.84 -25.34 -25.34
N PRO A 281 18.24 -26.54 -25.39
CA PRO A 281 17.75 -27.23 -24.20
C PRO A 281 18.89 -27.86 -23.38
N ASP A 282 20.06 -28.06 -23.98
CA ASP A 282 21.21 -28.72 -23.36
C ASP A 282 21.95 -27.76 -22.40
N PRO A 283 22.09 -28.09 -21.10
CA PRO A 283 22.88 -27.29 -20.17
C PRO A 283 24.37 -27.21 -20.56
N ALA A 284 24.90 -28.22 -21.24
CA ALA A 284 26.24 -28.17 -21.81
C ALA A 284 26.30 -27.32 -23.10
N GLY A 285 25.15 -26.99 -23.68
CA GLY A 285 25.00 -26.21 -24.89
C GLY A 285 25.73 -26.79 -26.10
N ARG A 286 25.88 -28.10 -26.20
CA ARG A 286 26.55 -28.80 -27.31
C ARG A 286 25.56 -29.30 -28.36
N THR A 287 24.36 -29.71 -27.93
CA THR A 287 23.36 -30.31 -28.83
C THR A 287 22.14 -29.41 -29.03
N LEU A 288 21.37 -29.70 -30.08
CA LEU A 288 20.08 -29.06 -30.38
C LEU A 288 20.14 -27.51 -30.37
N ARG A 289 21.26 -26.96 -30.85
CA ARG A 289 21.46 -25.51 -30.97
C ARG A 289 20.59 -24.98 -32.11
N ARG A 290 19.75 -23.99 -31.82
CA ARG A 290 18.99 -23.27 -32.84
C ARG A 290 19.46 -21.83 -32.86
N ALA A 291 20.12 -21.44 -33.94
CA ALA A 291 20.62 -20.08 -34.11
C ALA A 291 19.43 -19.12 -34.26
N LEU A 292 19.54 -17.97 -33.60
CA LEU A 292 18.61 -16.87 -33.79
C LEU A 292 18.94 -16.15 -35.12
N PRO A 293 17.92 -15.62 -35.80
CA PRO A 293 18.12 -14.88 -37.04
C PRO A 293 19.09 -13.70 -36.86
N ARG A 294 19.92 -13.45 -37.87
CA ARG A 294 20.81 -12.27 -37.91
C ARG A 294 20.09 -10.97 -38.23
N THR A 295 18.83 -11.06 -38.67
CA THR A 295 17.94 -9.93 -38.96
C THR A 295 17.40 -9.26 -37.69
N LEU A 296 17.69 -9.80 -36.50
CA LEU A 296 17.25 -9.25 -35.23
C LEU A 296 17.93 -7.90 -34.93
N VAL A 297 17.15 -6.84 -34.97
CA VAL A 297 17.58 -5.50 -34.57
C VAL A 297 17.21 -5.25 -33.11
N VAL A 298 18.19 -4.88 -32.28
CA VAL A 298 17.93 -4.54 -30.88
C VAL A 298 17.26 -3.16 -30.79
N GLU A 299 16.03 -3.11 -30.29
CA GLU A 299 15.32 -1.84 -30.04
C GLU A 299 15.66 -1.27 -28.66
N GLY A 300 15.93 -2.13 -27.68
CA GLY A 300 16.33 -1.68 -26.35
C GLY A 300 16.44 -2.78 -25.31
N VAL A 301 16.87 -2.38 -24.11
CA VAL A 301 16.95 -3.26 -22.94
C VAL A 301 16.03 -2.71 -21.86
N ARG A 302 15.15 -3.56 -21.32
CA ARG A 302 14.21 -3.20 -20.26
C ARG A 302 14.12 -4.27 -19.18
N VAL A 303 13.59 -3.87 -18.03
CA VAL A 303 13.20 -4.81 -16.97
C VAL A 303 12.02 -5.68 -17.42
N PRO A 304 11.91 -6.93 -16.92
CA PRO A 304 10.77 -7.79 -17.27
C PRO A 304 9.43 -7.21 -16.80
N HIS A 305 8.43 -7.31 -17.65
CA HIS A 305 7.04 -6.93 -17.41
C HIS A 305 6.20 -8.14 -17.03
N ARG A 306 5.09 -7.90 -16.31
CA ARG A 306 4.16 -8.97 -15.92
C ARG A 306 3.46 -9.65 -17.11
N SER A 307 3.40 -8.99 -18.26
CA SER A 307 2.87 -9.53 -19.52
C SER A 307 3.89 -10.38 -20.26
N ASP A 308 5.18 -10.31 -19.91
CA ASP A 308 6.20 -11.05 -20.64
C ASP A 308 5.98 -12.57 -20.49
N PRO A 309 6.22 -13.36 -21.54
CA PRO A 309 6.06 -14.80 -21.48
C PRO A 309 6.92 -15.43 -20.38
N ALA A 310 6.39 -16.45 -19.69
CA ALA A 310 7.08 -17.14 -18.59
C ALA A 310 8.40 -17.81 -19.00
N ARG A 311 8.69 -17.92 -20.30
CA ARG A 311 9.96 -18.42 -20.82
C ARG A 311 11.06 -17.36 -20.80
N VAL A 312 10.68 -16.09 -20.94
CA VAL A 312 11.57 -14.93 -20.89
C VAL A 312 11.81 -14.53 -19.45
N THR A 313 10.89 -14.79 -18.53
CA THR A 313 11.10 -14.53 -17.09
C THR A 313 11.63 -15.79 -16.41
N ALA A 314 12.76 -15.69 -15.71
CA ALA A 314 13.41 -16.80 -15.05
C ALA A 314 12.65 -17.20 -13.77
N GLU A 315 11.44 -17.77 -13.91
CA GLU A 315 10.69 -18.35 -12.79
C GLU A 315 11.48 -19.52 -12.14
N ALA A 316 12.39 -20.16 -12.87
CA ALA A 316 13.14 -21.34 -12.41
C ALA A 316 14.26 -21.05 -11.37
N GLY A 317 14.67 -19.80 -11.19
CA GLY A 317 15.90 -19.44 -10.46
C GLY A 317 15.73 -18.92 -9.03
N GLY A 318 14.49 -18.79 -8.54
CA GLY A 318 14.18 -18.17 -7.25
C GLY A 318 14.19 -16.63 -7.25
N ARG A 319 13.57 -16.03 -6.21
CA ARG A 319 13.23 -14.60 -6.11
C ARG A 319 14.42 -13.65 -6.27
N ARG A 320 15.64 -14.06 -5.88
CA ARG A 320 16.87 -13.26 -6.00
C ARG A 320 17.41 -13.19 -7.44
N LYS A 321 17.35 -14.28 -8.21
CA LYS A 321 17.78 -14.30 -9.63
C LYS A 321 16.82 -13.48 -10.50
N ALA A 322 15.51 -13.56 -10.22
CA ALA A 322 14.48 -12.78 -10.91
C ALA A 322 14.68 -11.26 -10.80
N LEU A 323 15.30 -10.75 -9.72
CA LEU A 323 15.59 -9.32 -9.52
C LEU A 323 16.74 -8.79 -10.40
N ARG A 324 17.58 -9.67 -10.98
CA ARG A 324 18.76 -9.29 -11.77
C ARG A 324 18.64 -9.64 -13.25
N GLN A 325 17.48 -10.05 -13.73
CA GLN A 325 17.26 -10.36 -15.14
C GLN A 325 17.07 -9.08 -15.98
N VAL A 326 17.15 -9.11 -17.29
CA VAL A 326 16.76 -8.03 -18.19
C VAL A 326 16.15 -8.68 -19.42
N VAL A 327 15.31 -7.94 -20.12
CA VAL A 327 14.70 -8.35 -21.38
C VAL A 327 15.27 -7.46 -22.45
N VAL A 328 16.01 -8.06 -23.37
CA VAL A 328 16.43 -7.42 -24.61
C VAL A 328 15.26 -7.53 -25.57
N VAL A 329 14.72 -6.39 -25.99
CA VAL A 329 13.64 -6.29 -26.97
C VAL A 329 14.30 -6.16 -28.33
N CYS A 330 14.04 -7.15 -29.17
CA CYS A 330 14.52 -7.18 -30.55
C CYS A 330 13.32 -7.16 -31.49
N ARG A 331 13.56 -6.68 -32.71
CA ARG A 331 12.61 -6.70 -33.81
C ARG A 331 13.17 -7.54 -34.95
N ASP A 332 12.34 -8.40 -35.52
CA ASP A 332 12.62 -9.13 -36.75
C ASP A 332 11.49 -8.87 -37.74
N GLY A 333 11.70 -7.93 -38.68
CA GLY A 333 10.63 -7.40 -39.52
C GLY A 333 9.51 -6.76 -38.67
N ASP A 334 8.31 -7.32 -38.75
CA ASP A 334 7.14 -6.89 -37.97
C ASP A 334 6.98 -7.63 -36.63
N GLY A 335 7.79 -8.66 -36.36
CA GLY A 335 7.71 -9.47 -35.16
C GLY A 335 8.55 -8.95 -33.98
N GLU A 336 7.97 -8.90 -32.79
CA GLU A 336 8.71 -8.64 -31.54
C GLU A 336 9.32 -9.94 -31.00
N VAL A 337 10.62 -9.89 -30.68
CA VAL A 337 11.38 -11.00 -30.09
C VAL A 337 11.97 -10.54 -28.75
N LEU A 338 11.55 -11.20 -27.69
CA LEU A 338 11.95 -10.93 -26.31
C LEU A 338 13.01 -11.95 -25.87
N ILE A 339 14.18 -11.46 -25.48
CA ILE A 339 15.29 -12.30 -24.98
C ILE A 339 15.55 -11.97 -23.51
N GLY A 340 15.22 -12.91 -22.63
CA GLY A 340 15.32 -12.75 -21.18
C GLY A 340 16.59 -13.36 -20.62
N VAL A 341 17.47 -12.54 -20.03
CA VAL A 341 18.80 -12.97 -19.53
C VAL A 341 19.19 -12.30 -18.23
N GLN A 342 20.14 -12.86 -17.48
CA GLN A 342 20.69 -12.12 -16.33
C GLN A 342 21.44 -10.87 -16.81
N ARG A 343 21.33 -9.75 -16.09
CA ARG A 343 21.94 -8.44 -16.42
C ARG A 343 23.44 -8.54 -16.67
N LYS A 344 24.15 -9.43 -15.97
CA LYS A 344 25.59 -9.70 -16.20
C LYS A 344 25.90 -10.34 -17.55
N HIS A 345 24.91 -10.95 -18.21
CA HIS A 345 25.04 -11.63 -19.50
C HIS A 345 24.44 -10.82 -20.67
N ALA A 346 23.66 -9.78 -20.37
CA ALA A 346 23.12 -8.89 -21.39
C ALA A 346 24.16 -8.27 -22.32
N PRO A 347 25.35 -7.82 -21.86
CA PRO A 347 26.39 -7.32 -22.77
C PRO A 347 26.79 -8.34 -23.84
N TRP A 348 26.84 -9.64 -23.49
CA TRP A 348 27.19 -10.71 -24.44
C TRP A 348 26.08 -10.98 -25.45
N VAL A 349 24.82 -10.86 -25.04
CA VAL A 349 23.68 -10.94 -25.96
C VAL A 349 23.71 -9.77 -26.94
N LEU A 350 23.89 -8.56 -26.44
CA LEU A 350 23.99 -7.35 -27.27
C LEU A 350 25.16 -7.43 -28.25
N GLY A 351 26.32 -7.90 -27.79
CA GLY A 351 27.50 -8.07 -28.65
C GLY A 351 27.37 -9.21 -29.65
N ALA A 352 26.64 -10.28 -29.34
CA ALA A 352 26.42 -11.40 -30.27
C ALA A 352 25.40 -11.07 -31.37
N LEU A 353 24.50 -10.11 -31.12
CA LEU A 353 23.52 -9.61 -32.09
C LEU A 353 24.07 -8.47 -32.96
N GLN A 354 25.22 -7.88 -32.59
CA GLN A 354 25.91 -6.94 -33.46
C GLN A 354 26.61 -7.70 -34.58
N GLU A 355 26.53 -7.15 -35.80
CA GLU A 355 27.33 -7.66 -36.91
C GLU A 355 28.81 -7.60 -36.52
N PRO A 356 29.59 -8.67 -36.79
CA PRO A 356 31.03 -8.59 -36.63
C PRO A 356 31.52 -7.45 -37.54
N ALA A 357 32.27 -6.51 -36.97
CA ALA A 357 32.90 -5.44 -37.74
C ALA A 357 33.63 -6.07 -38.94
N PRO A 358 33.47 -5.54 -40.17
CA PRO A 358 34.16 -6.07 -41.34
C PRO A 358 35.66 -5.80 -41.17
N GLY A 359 36.39 -6.79 -40.65
CA GLY A 359 37.83 -6.63 -40.37
C GLY A 359 38.52 -7.83 -39.74
N GLY A 360 38.01 -9.05 -39.91
CA GLY A 360 38.53 -10.24 -39.24
C GLY A 360 38.53 -11.52 -40.07
N ALA A 361 38.62 -11.42 -41.39
CA ALA A 361 38.84 -12.55 -42.28
C ALA A 361 40.07 -12.27 -43.14
N GLY A 362 41.20 -12.91 -42.80
CA GLY A 362 42.40 -12.85 -43.63
C GLY A 362 43.71 -13.17 -42.91
N ALA A 363 43.84 -14.37 -42.35
CA ALA A 363 45.15 -15.01 -42.16
C ALA A 363 44.97 -16.51 -41.91
N GLN A 364 44.64 -17.24 -42.97
CA GLN A 364 45.01 -18.64 -43.10
C GLN A 364 45.84 -18.76 -44.39
N GLU A 365 47.16 -18.81 -44.20
CA GLU A 365 48.17 -19.45 -45.05
C GLU A 365 47.71 -20.88 -45.46
N PRO A 366 48.28 -21.56 -46.49
CA PRO A 366 49.74 -21.61 -46.76
C PRO A 366 50.20 -21.88 -48.23
N VAL A 367 51.53 -22.09 -48.34
CA VAL A 367 52.35 -22.89 -49.30
C VAL A 367 52.86 -22.18 -50.61
N PRO A 368 53.99 -22.62 -51.25
CA PRO A 368 55.38 -22.23 -50.96
C PRO A 368 56.28 -22.01 -52.23
N LEU A 369 57.60 -21.86 -51.98
CA LEU A 369 58.79 -22.27 -52.76
C LEU A 369 59.55 -21.28 -53.66
N SER A 370 60.89 -21.43 -53.52
CA SER A 370 62.02 -20.94 -54.33
C SER A 370 62.39 -19.46 -54.08
N GLY A 371 63.62 -19.08 -53.74
CA GLY A 371 64.95 -19.61 -54.05
C GLY A 371 65.80 -18.43 -54.57
N TYR A 372 67.13 -18.45 -54.37
CA TYR A 372 68.15 -17.38 -54.50
C TYR A 372 68.27 -16.47 -53.27
N GLY A 373 69.43 -16.27 -52.63
CA GLY A 373 70.79 -16.72 -52.89
C GLY A 373 71.76 -15.69 -52.30
N SER A 374 72.66 -16.14 -51.43
CA SER A 374 74.05 -15.67 -51.24
C SER A 374 74.67 -16.44 -50.08
#